data_AF-A0A5C3N4X0-F1
#
_entry.id   AF-A0A5C3N4X0-F1
#
_cell.length_a   1.000
_cell.length_b   1.000
_cell.length_c   1.000
_cell.angle_alpha   90.00
_cell.angle_beta   90.00
_cell.angle_gamma   90.00
#
_symmetry.space_group_name_H-M   'P 1'
#
loop_
_entity.id
_entity.type
_entity.pdbx_description
1 polymer ?
#
loop_
_entity_poly.entity_id
_entity_poly.type
_entity_poly.pdbx_seq_one_letter_code
_entity_poly.pdbx_strand_id
1 'polypeptide(L)'
;MTDLAEHLAQGQKVSWKWGSGNPSGEVAEIVTEGKAVVTSSKGNTVSRNAREGDPAVEITRKGNDVVKLAHELNEVKEAKNSD
;
A
#
# COMPACT_ATOMS: atom_id res chain seq x y z
N MET A 1 -6.98 -14.28 11.39
CA MET A 1 -6.15 -13.11 11.09
C MET A 1 -6.16 -13.05 9.57
N THR A 2 -6.82 -12.07 8.96
CA THR A 2 -7.02 -12.08 7.50
C THR A 2 -5.69 -11.69 6.85
N ASP A 3 -5.06 -12.60 6.12
CA ASP A 3 -3.88 -12.30 5.31
C ASP A 3 -4.33 -11.41 4.14
N LEU A 4 -4.31 -10.10 4.38
CA LEU A 4 -4.58 -9.09 3.36
C LEU A 4 -3.64 -9.29 2.16
N ALA A 5 -2.41 -9.75 2.41
CA ALA A 5 -1.41 -10.04 1.38
C ALA A 5 -1.94 -10.93 0.24
N GLU A 6 -2.78 -11.93 0.54
CA GLU A 6 -3.32 -12.86 -0.47
C GLU A 6 -4.41 -12.24 -1.35
N HIS A 7 -5.08 -11.19 -0.86
CA HIS A 7 -6.24 -10.57 -1.50
C HIS A 7 -5.96 -9.16 -2.00
N LEU A 8 -4.73 -8.67 -1.88
CA LEU A 8 -4.34 -7.37 -2.42
C LEU A 8 -4.40 -7.37 -3.94
N ALA A 9 -5.08 -6.38 -4.50
CA ALA A 9 -5.16 -6.16 -5.94
C ALA A 9 -4.70 -4.74 -6.30
N GLN A 10 -4.11 -4.61 -7.49
CA GLN A 10 -3.86 -3.29 -8.06
C GLN A 10 -5.18 -2.53 -8.24
N GLY A 11 -5.17 -1.24 -7.94
CA GLY A 11 -6.36 -0.40 -7.91
C GLY A 11 -7.17 -0.49 -6.61
N GLN A 12 -6.81 -1.39 -5.68
CA GLN A 12 -7.50 -1.50 -4.41
C GLN A 12 -7.18 -0.30 -3.51
N LYS A 13 -8.21 0.22 -2.85
CA LYS A 13 -8.06 1.26 -1.84
C LYS A 13 -7.64 0.68 -0.51
N VAL A 14 -6.52 1.17 0.01
CA VAL A 14 -5.89 0.71 1.24
C VAL A 14 -5.61 1.90 2.17
N SER A 15 -5.47 1.61 3.46
CA SER A 15 -5.08 2.59 4.47
C SER A 15 -4.06 2.01 5.44
N TRP A 16 -3.25 2.85 6.07
CA TRP A 16 -2.24 2.42 7.05
C TRP A 16 -2.14 3.43 8.18
N LYS A 17 -1.60 3.00 9.32
CA LYS A 17 -1.42 3.88 10.48
C LYS A 17 -0.19 4.77 10.30
N TRP A 18 -0.36 6.07 10.54
CA TRP A 18 0.74 7.04 10.61
C TRP A 18 0.49 8.05 11.74
N GLY A 19 1.22 7.90 12.85
CA GLY A 19 0.95 8.66 14.07
C GLY A 19 -0.47 8.40 14.59
N SER A 20 -1.25 9.47 14.76
CA SER A 20 -2.67 9.42 15.11
C SER A 20 -3.62 9.31 13.91
N GLY A 21 -3.10 9.42 12.67
CA GLY A 21 -3.90 9.38 11.45
C GLY A 21 -3.87 8.02 10.74
N ASN A 22 -4.83 7.84 9.81
CA ASN A 22 -4.90 6.70 8.91
C ASN A 22 -5.02 7.19 7.46
N PRO A 23 -3.92 7.70 6.86
CA PRO A 23 -3.92 8.03 5.44
C PRO A 23 -4.31 6.83 4.57
N SER A 24 -4.89 7.13 3.42
CA SER A 24 -5.30 6.14 2.42
C SER A 24 -4.66 6.42 1.06
N GLY A 25 -4.67 5.41 0.21
CA GLY A 25 -4.25 5.50 -1.19
C GLY A 25 -4.71 4.29 -1.97
N GLU A 26 -4.25 4.20 -3.21
CA GLU A 26 -4.59 3.12 -4.14
C GLU A 26 -3.33 2.29 -4.43
N VAL A 27 -3.48 0.96 -4.46
CA VAL A 27 -2.38 0.06 -4.79
C VAL A 27 -1.96 0.28 -6.25
N ALA A 28 -0.73 0.74 -6.45
CA ALA A 28 -0.17 0.96 -7.79
C ALA A 28 0.59 -0.28 -8.28
N GLU A 29 1.37 -0.93 -7.41
CA GLU A 29 2.15 -2.13 -7.72
C GLU A 29 2.30 -3.02 -6.48
N ILE A 30 2.31 -4.34 -6.69
CA ILE A 30 2.57 -5.35 -5.66
C ILE A 30 3.84 -6.10 -6.04
N VAL A 31 4.88 -5.93 -5.23
CA VAL A 31 6.19 -6.55 -5.41
C VAL A 31 6.31 -7.71 -4.44
N THR A 32 6.23 -8.94 -4.96
CA THR A 32 6.31 -10.17 -4.16
C THR A 32 7.75 -10.61 -3.88
N GLU A 33 8.70 -10.21 -4.73
CA GLU A 33 10.13 -10.50 -4.57
C GLU A 33 10.98 -9.24 -4.84
N GLY A 34 12.07 -9.08 -4.09
CA GLY A 34 12.97 -7.93 -4.26
C GLY A 34 12.53 -6.70 -3.46
N LYS A 35 12.45 -5.52 -4.09
CA LYS A 35 12.15 -4.25 -3.42
C LYS A 35 11.24 -3.34 -4.24
N ALA A 36 10.26 -2.72 -3.57
CA ALA A 36 9.51 -1.59 -4.12
C ALA A 36 10.26 -0.29 -3.81
N VAL A 37 10.26 0.65 -4.75
CA VAL A 37 11.00 1.92 -4.64
C VAL A 37 10.17 3.06 -5.21
N VAL A 38 9.89 4.06 -4.39
CA VAL A 38 9.26 5.32 -4.83
C VAL A 38 10.22 6.49 -4.67
N THR A 39 10.16 7.42 -5.61
CA THR A 39 10.88 8.69 -5.52
C THR A 39 9.89 9.81 -5.33
N SER A 40 9.99 10.52 -4.21
CA SER A 40 9.15 11.68 -3.94
C SER A 40 9.46 12.83 -4.89
N SER A 41 8.50 13.74 -5.03
CA SER A 41 8.65 14.99 -5.80
C SER A 41 9.83 15.86 -5.36
N LYS A 42 10.35 15.67 -4.14
CA LYS A 42 11.52 16.39 -3.59
C LYS A 42 12.84 15.63 -3.79
N GLY A 43 12.87 14.55 -4.57
CA GLY A 43 14.07 13.77 -4.87
C GLY A 43 14.46 12.75 -3.80
N ASN A 44 13.70 12.60 -2.71
CA ASN A 44 13.97 11.56 -1.73
C ASN A 44 13.43 10.21 -2.20
N THR A 45 14.27 9.17 -2.15
CA THR A 45 13.90 7.80 -2.47
C THR A 45 13.54 7.03 -1.21
N VAL A 46 12.40 6.33 -1.24
CA VAL A 46 11.95 5.43 -0.17
C VAL A 46 11.81 4.03 -0.74
N SER A 47 12.31 3.02 -0.03
CA SER A 47 12.22 1.62 -0.47
C SER A 47 11.77 0.68 0.63
N ARG A 48 11.16 -0.45 0.24
CA ARG A 48 10.79 -1.57 1.11
C ARG A 48 11.11 -2.89 0.41
N ASN A 49 11.71 -3.81 1.14
CA ASN A 49 12.00 -5.16 0.64
C ASN A 49 10.78 -6.05 0.88
N ALA A 50 10.33 -6.73 -0.17
CA ALA A 50 9.32 -7.76 -0.08
C ALA A 50 9.82 -8.96 0.72
N ARG A 51 8.89 -9.70 1.32
CA ARG A 51 9.16 -10.94 2.05
C ARG A 51 8.13 -11.99 1.65
N GLU A 52 8.47 -13.25 1.88
CA GLU A 52 7.54 -14.36 1.70
C GLU A 52 6.27 -14.12 2.52
N GLY A 53 5.11 -14.12 1.86
CA GLY A 53 3.81 -13.84 2.47
C GLY A 53 3.55 -12.36 2.83
N ASP A 54 4.51 -11.46 2.61
CA ASP A 54 4.40 -10.04 2.96
C ASP A 54 5.03 -9.17 1.87
N PRO A 55 4.33 -9.01 0.72
CA PRO A 55 4.85 -8.26 -0.41
C PRO A 55 5.03 -6.78 -0.05
N ALA A 56 5.97 -6.13 -0.74
CA ALA A 56 6.09 -4.68 -0.72
C ALA A 56 5.08 -4.09 -1.71
N VAL A 57 4.35 -3.06 -1.29
CA VAL A 57 3.24 -2.47 -2.01
C VAL A 57 3.56 -1.01 -2.26
N GLU A 58 3.58 -0.63 -3.53
CA GLU A 58 3.56 0.78 -3.93
C GLU A 58 2.13 1.30 -3.88
N ILE A 59 1.95 2.44 -3.25
CA ILE A 59 0.65 3.06 -3.03
C ILE A 59 0.70 4.48 -3.57
N THR A 60 -0.15 4.76 -4.56
CA THR A 60 -0.29 6.11 -5.10
C THR A 60 -1.33 6.91 -4.33
N ARG A 61 -1.05 8.21 -4.18
CA ARG A 61 -1.99 9.17 -3.58
C ARG A 61 -1.65 10.59 -4.00
N LYS A 62 -2.58 11.52 -3.72
CA LYS A 62 -2.30 12.95 -3.87
C LYS A 62 -1.10 13.36 -3.01
N GLY A 63 -0.10 13.96 -3.65
CA GLY A 63 1.08 14.54 -3.02
C GLY A 63 2.35 13.72 -3.22
N ASN A 64 2.44 12.53 -2.65
CA ASN A 64 3.58 11.64 -2.82
C ASN A 64 3.16 10.18 -2.68
N ASP A 65 3.67 9.34 -3.57
CA ASP A 65 3.57 7.89 -3.48
C ASP A 65 4.39 7.36 -2.30
N VAL A 66 4.00 6.20 -1.79
CA VAL A 66 4.68 5.54 -0.67
C VAL A 66 4.82 4.05 -0.93
N VAL A 67 5.78 3.45 -0.22
CA VAL A 67 5.97 2.00 -0.16
C VAL A 67 5.67 1.49 1.24
N LYS A 68 4.91 0.41 1.33
CA LYS A 68 4.49 -0.26 2.57
C LYS A 68 4.58 -1.77 2.42
N LEU A 69 4.64 -2.49 3.53
CA LEU A 69 4.44 -3.93 3.52
C LEU A 69 2.95 -4.26 3.64
N ALA A 70 2.50 -5.37 3.05
CA ALA A 70 1.10 -5.76 3.04
C ALA A 70 0.50 -5.83 4.46
N HIS A 71 1.25 -6.34 5.44
CA HIS A 71 0.79 -6.41 6.83
C HIS A 71 0.59 -5.04 7.50
N GLU A 72 1.13 -3.94 6.94
CA GLU A 72 0.89 -2.58 7.44
C GLU A 72 -0.45 -2.01 6.95
N LEU A 73 -1.08 -2.65 5.98
CA LEU A 73 -2.24 -2.15 5.28
C LEU A 73 -3.54 -2.68 5.89
N ASN A 74 -4.58 -1.89 5.68
CA ASN A 74 -5.95 -2.22 6.03
C ASN A 74 -6.80 -1.96 4.78
N GLU A 75 -7.73 -2.87 4.48
CA GLU A 75 -8.73 -2.66 3.44
C GLU A 75 -9.60 -1.46 3.80
N VAL A 76 -9.81 -0.58 2.82
CA VAL A 76 -10.87 0.41 2.94
C VAL A 76 -12.13 -0.23 2.38
N LYS A 77 -13.08 -0.58 3.26
CA LYS A 77 -14.42 -0.97 2.81
C LYS A 77 -15.04 0.25 2.15
N GLU A 78 -15.03 0.29 0.82
CA GLU A 78 -15.92 1.21 0.12
C GLU A 78 -17.34 0.75 0.45
N ALA A 79 -18.14 1.64 1.03
CA ALA A 79 -19.56 1.39 1.19
C ALA A 79 -20.10 1.14 -0.22
N LYS A 80 -20.43 -0.13 -0.52
CA LYS A 80 -21.05 -0.49 -1.79
C LYS A 80 -22.29 0.37 -1.93
N ASN A 81 -22.29 1.30 -2.86
CA ASN A 81 -23.50 1.95 -3.32
C ASN A 81 -24.32 0.84 -3.99
N SER A 82 -25.24 0.26 -3.23
CA SER A 82 -26.28 -0.62 -3.71
C SER A 82 -27.35 0.27 -4.37
N ASP A 83 -27.39 0.25 -5.71
CA ASP A 83 -28.54 0.64 -6.53
C ASP A 83 -29.06 -0.62 -7.24
#